data_AF-A0A699VN26-F1
#
_entry.id   AF-A0A699VN26-F1
#
_cell.length_a   1.000
_cell.length_b   1.000
_cell.length_c   1.000
_cell.angle_alpha   90.00
_cell.angle_beta   90.00
_cell.angle_gamma   90.00
#
_symmetry.space_group_name_H-M   'P 1'
#
loop_
_entity.id
_entity.type
_entity.pdbx_description
1 polymer ?
#
loop_
_entity_poly.entity_id
_entity_poly.type
_entity_poly.pdbx_seq_one_letter_code
_entity_poly.pdbx_strand_id
1 'polypeptide(L)'
;EVMVITLKWIYKVKLDELGGILKNKARLVARGYRQEEGIDYEESFALVARLEAIRIFLAFAAQMNVVVYQMDVKTAFLNGNLREEVYVSQPD
;
A
#
# COMPACT_ATOMS: atom_id res chain seq x y z
N GLU A 1 -15.47 -19.82 -13.12
CA GLU A 1 -14.06 -19.93 -13.56
C GLU A 1 -13.19 -19.37 -12.45
N VAL A 2 -12.12 -20.06 -12.04
CA VAL A 2 -11.28 -19.58 -10.92
C VAL A 2 -10.34 -18.52 -11.47
N MET A 3 -10.44 -17.29 -10.95
CA MET A 3 -9.56 -16.20 -11.35
C MET A 3 -8.18 -16.38 -10.70
N VAL A 4 -7.16 -16.64 -11.52
CA VAL A 4 -5.76 -16.76 -11.06
C VAL A 4 -5.00 -15.47 -11.35
N ILE A 5 -4.51 -14.80 -10.30
CA ILE A 5 -3.71 -13.58 -10.41
C ILE A 5 -2.27 -13.95 -10.79
N THR A 6 -1.75 -13.34 -11.86
CA THR A 6 -0.36 -13.55 -12.25
C THR A 6 0.59 -12.73 -11.38
N LEU A 7 1.66 -13.34 -10.89
CA LEU A 7 2.66 -12.67 -10.07
C LEU A 7 3.95 -12.33 -10.86
N LYS A 8 4.76 -11.41 -10.32
CA LYS A 8 6.14 -11.18 -10.75
C LYS A 8 7.02 -10.77 -9.57
N TRP A 9 8.31 -11.07 -9.68
CA TRP A 9 9.32 -10.54 -8.76
C TRP A 9 9.80 -9.15 -9.19
N ILE A 10 9.91 -8.24 -8.22
CA ILE A 10 10.56 -6.95 -8.37
C ILE A 10 11.77 -6.90 -7.44
N TYR A 11 12.95 -6.82 -8.05
CA TYR A 11 14.21 -6.65 -7.33
C TYR A 11 14.60 -5.17 -7.27
N LYS A 12 15.09 -4.71 -6.11
CA LYS A 12 15.61 -3.36 -5.93
C LYS A 12 16.76 -3.37 -4.93
N VAL A 13 17.90 -2.82 -5.34
CA VAL A 13 19.02 -2.54 -4.44
C VAL A 13 18.79 -1.17 -3.81
N LYS A 14 18.92 -1.06 -2.50
CA LYS A 14 19.04 0.20 -1.78
C LYS A 14 20.51 0.49 -1.57
N LEU A 15 20.94 1.65 -2.04
CA LEU A 15 22.29 2.16 -1.82
C LEU A 15 22.28 3.13 -0.63
N ASP A 16 23.43 3.28 0.02
CA ASP A 16 23.70 4.36 0.95
C ASP A 16 24.10 5.66 0.20
N GLU A 17 24.38 6.73 0.95
CA GLU A 17 24.76 8.03 0.39
C GLU A 17 26.10 8.00 -0.37
N LEU A 18 26.95 7.01 -0.10
CA LEU A 18 28.25 6.80 -0.73
C LEU A 18 28.21 5.78 -1.89
N GLY A 19 27.01 5.29 -2.23
CA GLY A 19 26.80 4.30 -3.29
C GLY A 19 27.07 2.85 -2.87
N GLY A 20 27.35 2.58 -1.60
CA GLY A 20 27.47 1.24 -1.04
C GLY A 20 26.13 0.52 -0.96
N ILE A 21 26.14 -0.82 -1.09
CA ILE A 21 24.92 -1.62 -1.02
C ILE A 21 24.44 -1.71 0.44
N LEU A 22 23.34 -1.04 0.73
CA LEU A 22 22.71 -1.05 2.06
C LEU A 22 21.72 -2.21 2.22
N LYS A 23 20.93 -2.51 1.18
CA LYS A 23 19.96 -3.62 1.24
C LYS A 23 19.49 -4.10 -0.12
N ASN A 24 19.51 -5.41 -0.35
CA ASN A 24 18.79 -6.03 -1.45
C ASN A 24 17.32 -6.26 -1.07
N LYS A 25 16.39 -5.82 -1.90
CA LYS A 25 14.95 -6.02 -1.73
C LYS A 25 14.39 -6.86 -2.86
N ALA A 26 13.60 -7.86 -2.52
CA ALA A 26 12.72 -8.58 -3.44
C ALA A 26 11.27 -8.33 -2.99
N ARG A 27 10.38 -8.08 -3.95
CA ARG A 27 8.93 -7.93 -3.72
C ARG A 27 8.18 -8.80 -4.71
N LEU A 28 7.31 -9.66 -4.20
CA LEU A 28 6.34 -10.39 -5.00
C LEU A 28 5.12 -9.50 -5.19
N VAL A 29 4.74 -9.21 -6.44
CA VAL A 29 3.61 -8.33 -6.74
C VAL A 29 2.67 -8.95 -7.76
N ALA A 30 1.39 -8.67 -7.62
CA ALA A 30 0.39 -8.94 -8.65
C ALA A 30 0.67 -8.09 -9.90
N ARG A 31 0.46 -8.67 -11.08
CA ARG A 31 0.56 -7.93 -12.34
C ARG A 31 -0.75 -7.17 -12.56
N GLY A 32 -0.71 -5.84 -12.44
CA GLY A 32 -1.90 -4.97 -12.42
C GLY A 32 -2.56 -4.69 -13.78
N TYR A 33 -2.27 -5.45 -14.83
CA TYR A 33 -2.82 -5.22 -16.18
C TYR A 33 -4.19 -5.86 -16.42
N ARG A 34 -4.87 -6.32 -15.37
CA ARG A 34 -6.20 -6.96 -15.44
C ARG A 34 -7.32 -6.11 -14.85
N GLN A 35 -7.08 -4.82 -14.55
CA GLN A 35 -8.16 -3.93 -14.17
C GLN A 35 -9.12 -3.76 -15.35
N GLU A 36 -10.41 -4.01 -15.12
CA GLU A 36 -11.46 -3.86 -16.13
C GLU A 36 -12.07 -2.46 -16.05
N GLU A 37 -12.13 -1.76 -17.19
CA GLU A 37 -12.76 -0.44 -17.32
C GLU A 37 -14.25 -0.53 -16.96
N GLY A 38 -14.71 0.31 -16.02
CA GLY A 38 -16.09 0.28 -15.52
C GLY A 38 -16.37 -0.70 -14.37
N ILE A 39 -15.39 -1.50 -13.94
CA ILE A 39 -15.49 -2.39 -12.77
C ILE A 39 -14.44 -1.99 -11.73
N ASP A 40 -13.15 -2.16 -12.04
CA ASP A 40 -12.06 -1.99 -11.05
C ASP A 40 -11.19 -0.76 -11.34
N TYR A 41 -11.44 -0.08 -12.46
CA TYR A 41 -10.57 0.99 -12.96
C TYR A 41 -10.76 2.32 -12.21
N GLU A 42 -11.98 2.61 -11.77
CA GLU A 42 -12.32 3.84 -11.03
C GLU A 42 -12.22 3.67 -9.50
N GLU A 43 -12.07 2.43 -9.02
CA GLU A 43 -11.92 2.14 -7.59
C GLU A 43 -10.47 2.37 -7.11
N SER A 44 -10.17 3.59 -6.67
CA SER A 44 -8.90 3.91 -6.00
C SER A 44 -9.03 3.86 -4.48
N PHE A 45 -8.58 2.74 -3.88
CA PHE A 45 -8.44 2.62 -2.42
C PHE A 45 -7.04 3.05 -1.96
N ALA A 46 -6.78 4.36 -1.93
CA ALA A 46 -5.62 4.89 -1.24
C ALA A 46 -5.98 5.13 0.24
N LEU A 47 -5.35 4.41 1.16
CA LEU A 47 -5.41 4.67 2.62
C LEU A 47 -4.59 5.90 3.03
N VAL A 48 -4.50 6.89 2.15
CA VAL A 48 -3.83 8.14 2.43
C VAL A 48 -4.89 9.12 2.88
N ALA A 49 -4.90 9.45 4.18
CA ALA A 49 -5.75 10.52 4.68
C ALA A 49 -5.47 11.81 3.89
N ARG A 50 -6.53 12.41 3.36
CA ARG A 50 -6.43 13.67 2.61
C ARG A 50 -5.90 14.78 3.52
N LEU A 51 -5.04 15.65 3.00
CA LEU A 51 -4.46 16.75 3.78
C LEU A 51 -5.55 17.69 4.31
N GLU A 52 -6.63 17.89 3.57
CA GLU A 52 -7.79 18.69 3.99
C GLU A 52 -8.43 18.10 5.25
N ALA A 53 -8.62 16.78 5.29
CA ALA A 53 -9.19 16.09 6.44
C ALA A 53 -8.27 16.18 7.67
N ILE A 54 -6.95 16.01 7.48
CA ILE A 54 -5.96 16.17 8.55
C ILE A 54 -5.99 17.60 9.12
N ARG A 55 -6.07 18.62 8.25
CA ARG A 55 -6.14 20.03 8.66
C ARG A 55 -7.39 20.32 9.49
N ILE A 56 -8.55 19.82 9.06
CA ILE A 56 -9.81 19.97 9.80
C ILE A 56 -9.70 19.29 11.17
N PHE A 57 -9.18 18.07 11.21
CA PHE A 57 -8.97 17.33 12.46
C PHE A 57 -8.07 18.08 13.45
N LEU A 58 -6.93 18.62 12.99
CA LEU A 58 -6.01 19.39 13.82
C LEU A 58 -6.63 20.71 14.30
N ALA A 59 -7.37 21.42 13.44
CA ALA A 59 -8.08 22.64 13.81
C ALA A 59 -9.11 22.37 14.92
N PHE A 60 -9.87 21.28 14.79
CA PHE A 60 -10.82 20.85 15.81
C PHE A 60 -10.13 20.44 17.12
N ALA A 61 -9.04 19.67 17.05
CA ALA A 61 -8.28 19.28 18.23
C ALA A 61 -7.72 20.50 18.97
N ALA A 62 -7.23 21.51 18.24
CA ALA A 62 -6.77 22.78 18.80
C ALA A 62 -7.92 23.56 19.48
N GLN A 63 -9.09 23.62 18.85
CA GLN A 63 -10.28 24.27 19.44
C GLN A 63 -10.73 23.59 20.74
N MET A 64 -10.68 22.26 20.77
CA MET A 64 -11.13 21.44 21.90
C MET A 64 -10.05 21.22 22.95
N ASN A 65 -8.85 21.79 22.76
CA ASN A 65 -7.67 21.58 23.61
C ASN A 65 -7.32 20.09 23.83
N VAL A 66 -7.44 19.29 22.76
CA VAL A 66 -7.15 17.85 22.77
C VAL A 66 -5.72 17.60 22.32
N VAL A 67 -4.99 16.77 23.05
CA VAL A 67 -3.63 16.34 22.68
C VAL A 67 -3.71 15.31 21.55
N VAL A 68 -2.99 15.56 20.47
CA VAL A 68 -2.89 14.65 19.31
C VAL A 68 -1.57 13.90 19.35
N TYR A 69 -1.63 12.58 19.18
CA TYR A 69 -0.46 11.73 19.01
C TYR A 69 -0.39 11.21 17.57
N GLN A 70 0.79 11.27 16.97
CA GLN A 70 1.04 10.72 15.64
C GLN A 70 1.78 9.39 15.75
N MET A 71 1.32 8.37 15.03
CA MET A 71 2.03 7.10 14.88
C MET A 71 2.21 6.80 13.39
N ASP A 72 3.47 6.65 12.96
CA ASP A 72 3.81 6.15 11.63
C ASP A 72 4.33 4.71 11.74
N VAL A 73 3.63 3.78 11.12
CA VAL A 73 3.97 2.36 11.17
C VAL A 73 4.81 2.03 9.94
N LYS A 74 6.12 1.83 10.16
CA LYS A 74 7.14 1.57 9.12
C LYS A 74 6.81 0.40 8.17
N THR A 75 5.93 -0.51 8.58
CA THR A 75 5.51 -1.69 7.81
C THR A 75 4.01 -1.91 7.93
N ALA A 76 3.20 -0.87 7.73
CA ALA A 76 1.76 -1.02 7.62
C ALA A 76 1.39 -1.76 6.32
N PHE A 77 1.62 -3.06 6.28
CA PHE A 77 0.84 -3.94 5.43
C PHE A 77 -0.47 -4.19 6.16
N LEU A 78 -1.59 -3.94 5.49
CA LEU A 78 -2.90 -4.35 6.00
C LEU A 78 -2.94 -5.88 5.97
N ASN A 79 -2.60 -6.54 7.07
CA ASN A 79 -2.87 -7.96 7.28
C ASN A 79 -4.37 -8.15 7.57
N GLY A 80 -5.23 -7.68 6.66
CA GLY A 80 -6.67 -7.87 6.74
C GLY A 80 -7.03 -9.29 6.33
N ASN A 81 -8.01 -9.88 7.01
CA ASN A 81 -8.59 -11.14 6.54
C ASN A 81 -9.32 -10.88 5.23
N LEU A 82 -8.97 -11.65 4.21
CA LEU A 82 -9.65 -11.62 2.94
C LEU A 82 -10.96 -12.42 3.05
N ARG A 83 -12.08 -11.86 2.59
CA ARG A 83 -13.38 -12.56 2.59
C ARG A 83 -13.51 -13.57 1.46
N GLU A 84 -12.68 -13.41 0.43
CA GLU A 84 -12.66 -14.22 -0.78
C GLU A 84 -11.41 -15.10 -0.83
N GLU A 85 -11.50 -16.23 -1.52
CA GLU A 85 -10.35 -17.10 -1.79
C GLU A 85 -9.69 -16.65 -3.10
N VAL A 86 -8.41 -16.26 -3.01
CA VAL A 86 -7.64 -15.76 -4.15
C VAL A 86 -6.55 -16.75 -4.53
N TYR A 87 -6.52 -17.10 -5.82
CA TYR A 87 -5.52 -17.99 -6.39
C TYR A 87 -4.46 -17.18 -7.11
N VAL A 88 -3.19 -17.56 -6.94
CA VAL A 88 -2.04 -16.89 -7.56
C VAL A 88 -1.22 -17.87 -8.39
N SER A 89 -0.71 -17.41 -9.53
CA SER A 89 0.25 -18.20 -10.31
C SER A 89 1.64 -18.11 -9.69
N GLN A 90 2.43 -19.17 -9.82
CA GLN A 90 3.85 -19.07 -9.53
C GLN A 90 4.49 -18.06 -10.50
N PRO A 91 5.33 -17.13 -10.01
CA PRO A 91 6.10 -16.25 -10.89
C PRO A 91 7.20 -17.05 -11.59
N ASP A 92 7.47 -16.71 -12.86
CA ASP A 92 8.61 -17.22 -13.64
C ASP A 92 9.97 -16.83 -13.03
#